data_AF-A0A4Q5WLN6-F1
#
_entry.id   AF-A0A4Q5WLN6-F1
#
_cell.length_a   1.000
_cell.length_b   1.000
_cell.length_c   1.000
_cell.angle_alpha   90.00
_cell.angle_beta   90.00
_cell.angle_gamma   90.00
#
_symmetry.space_group_name_H-M   'P 1'
#
loop_
_entity.id
_entity.type
_entity.pdbx_description
1 polymer ?
#
loop_
_entity_poly.entity_id
_entity_poly.type
_entity_poly.pdbx_seq_one_letter_code
_entity_poly.pdbx_strand_id
1 'polypeptide(L)'
;MRALLFLLLLLPLSSIAHPGVGIVCDRRGVIYYTDLRQVWKIEGGRQRIAVPNVHSHELYLDTEGNLYGEHERYEGGDRFTHYLWVLRPQGRLDTLKGPMDAFLHDDYSLARDAAGNEYFRRRHFRKAGPVPLYRRRPDGSEALFAAGDYRYVKWLH
;
A
#
# COMPACT_ATOMS: atom_id res chain seq x y z
N MET A 1 24.63 -39.83 3.52
CA MET A 1 24.19 -38.84 2.50
C MET A 1 22.67 -38.73 2.37
N ARG A 2 21.90 -39.82 2.25
CA ARG A 2 20.42 -39.74 2.08
C ARG A 2 19.67 -39.04 3.23
N ALA A 3 20.04 -39.26 4.48
CA ALA A 3 19.40 -38.60 5.63
C ALA A 3 19.67 -37.08 5.68
N LEU A 4 20.82 -36.63 5.18
CA LEU A 4 21.21 -35.21 5.15
C LEU A 4 20.40 -34.43 4.10
N LEU A 5 20.08 -35.06 2.96
CA LEU A 5 19.21 -34.49 1.93
C LEU A 5 17.77 -34.28 2.45
N PHE A 6 17.26 -35.20 3.26
CA PHE A 6 15.94 -35.08 3.88
C PHE A 6 15.88 -33.96 4.94
N LEU A 7 16.97 -33.73 5.67
CA LEU A 7 17.03 -32.65 6.66
C LEU A 7 17.07 -31.26 6.02
N LEU A 8 17.69 -31.11 4.85
CA LEU A 8 17.73 -29.87 4.07
C LEU A 8 16.37 -29.49 3.46
N LEU A 9 15.49 -30.45 3.21
CA LEU A 9 14.13 -30.23 2.68
C LEU A 9 13.15 -29.71 3.74
N LEU A 10 13.51 -29.74 5.03
CA LEU A 10 12.67 -29.32 6.14
C LEU A 10 13.00 -27.90 6.64
N LEU A 11 13.99 -27.22 6.06
CA LEU A 11 14.31 -25.85 6.43
C LEU A 11 13.26 -24.91 5.81
N PRO A 12 12.40 -24.25 6.62
CA PRO A 12 11.49 -23.25 6.09
C PRO A 12 12.31 -22.10 5.54
N LEU A 13 12.28 -21.91 4.23
CA LEU A 13 12.76 -20.68 3.61
C LEU A 13 11.89 -19.55 4.16
N SER A 14 12.49 -18.70 4.99
CA SER A 14 11.81 -17.49 5.46
C SER A 14 11.54 -16.60 4.25
N SER A 15 10.29 -16.62 3.77
CA SER A 15 9.82 -15.62 2.83
C SER A 15 9.57 -14.33 3.62
N ILE A 16 10.45 -13.35 3.43
CA ILE A 16 10.25 -12.00 3.96
C ILE A 16 9.29 -11.29 3.00
N ALA A 17 7.99 -11.53 3.18
CA ALA A 17 6.97 -10.70 2.56
C ALA A 17 6.85 -9.38 3.33
N HIS A 18 6.70 -8.28 2.61
CA HIS A 18 6.51 -6.96 3.21
C HIS A 18 5.18 -6.96 3.98
N PRO A 19 5.15 -6.53 5.26
CA PRO A 19 3.91 -6.52 6.01
C PRO A 19 2.94 -5.47 5.43
N GLY A 20 1.64 -5.71 5.64
CA GLY A 20 0.64 -4.65 5.49
C GLY A 20 0.90 -3.57 6.54
N VAL A 21 0.94 -2.31 6.11
CA VAL A 21 1.17 -1.15 7.00
C VAL A 21 -0.06 -0.25 7.13
N GLY A 22 -1.06 -0.45 6.27
CA GLY A 22 -2.29 0.33 6.24
C GLY A 22 -3.17 0.05 7.45
N ILE A 23 -3.31 1.06 8.32
CA ILE A 23 -4.32 1.17 9.35
C ILE A 23 -4.86 2.60 9.36
N VAL A 24 -6.18 2.76 9.26
CA VAL A 24 -6.86 4.06 9.23
C VAL A 24 -8.08 4.04 10.14
N CYS A 25 -8.45 5.19 10.69
CA CYS A 25 -9.58 5.32 11.62
C CYS A 25 -10.48 6.46 11.16
N ASP A 26 -11.79 6.20 11.08
CA ASP A 26 -12.78 7.23 10.76
C ASP A 26 -13.16 8.07 12.00
N ARG A 27 -13.85 9.18 11.79
CA ARG A 27 -14.29 10.09 12.87
C ARG A 27 -15.27 9.45 13.86
N ARG A 28 -15.88 8.30 13.51
CA ARG A 28 -16.79 7.53 14.37
C ARG A 28 -16.04 6.46 15.17
N GLY A 29 -14.72 6.34 15.01
CA GLY A 29 -13.90 5.32 15.65
C GLY A 29 -13.92 3.98 14.93
N VAL A 30 -14.38 3.91 13.68
CA VAL A 30 -14.28 2.71 12.86
C VAL A 30 -12.84 2.56 12.37
N ILE A 31 -12.22 1.43 12.67
CA ILE A 31 -10.84 1.14 12.27
C ILE A 31 -10.87 0.23 11.04
N TYR A 32 -10.05 0.54 10.03
CA TYR A 32 -9.77 -0.33 8.90
C TYR A 32 -8.30 -0.69 8.88
N TYR A 33 -7.98 -1.94 8.57
CA TYR A 33 -6.59 -2.39 8.42
C TYR A 33 -6.47 -3.55 7.44
N THR A 34 -5.30 -3.69 6.83
CA THR A 34 -5.00 -4.75 5.86
C THR A 34 -4.20 -5.89 6.48
N ASP A 35 -4.48 -7.12 6.09
CA ASP A 35 -3.64 -8.30 6.36
C ASP A 35 -2.96 -8.84 5.08
N LEU A 36 -2.94 -8.02 4.01
CA LEU A 36 -2.46 -8.36 2.66
C LEU A 36 -3.28 -9.42 1.90
N ARG A 37 -4.36 -9.94 2.49
CA ARG A 37 -5.34 -10.79 1.79
C ARG A 37 -6.68 -10.09 1.65
N GLN A 38 -6.99 -9.24 2.61
CA GLN A 38 -8.21 -8.46 2.69
C GLN A 38 -8.02 -7.24 3.57
N VAL A 39 -8.99 -6.34 3.51
CA VAL A 39 -9.15 -5.25 4.45
C VAL A 39 -10.22 -5.63 5.47
N TRP A 40 -9.85 -5.55 6.73
CA TRP A 40 -10.72 -5.71 7.88
C TRP A 40 -11.29 -4.37 8.33
N LYS A 41 -12.47 -4.42 8.94
CA LYS A 41 -13.12 -3.32 9.64
C LYS A 41 -13.42 -3.75 11.08
N ILE A 42 -13.12 -2.88 12.04
CA ILE A 42 -13.53 -3.00 13.44
C ILE A 42 -14.48 -1.84 13.76
N GLU A 43 -15.68 -2.18 14.24
CA GLU A 43 -16.71 -1.22 14.63
C GLU A 43 -17.45 -1.73 15.87
N GLY A 44 -17.50 -0.93 16.94
CA GLY A 44 -18.11 -1.35 18.20
C GLY A 44 -17.49 -2.64 18.78
N GLY A 45 -16.19 -2.85 18.57
CA GLY A 45 -15.47 -4.07 18.99
C GLY A 45 -15.71 -5.30 18.12
N ARG A 46 -16.52 -5.21 17.06
CA ARG A 46 -16.77 -6.32 16.13
C ARG A 46 -15.91 -6.20 14.88
N GLN A 47 -15.16 -7.26 14.59
CA GLN A 47 -14.32 -7.38 13.40
C GLN A 47 -15.10 -8.05 12.25
N ARG A 48 -15.00 -7.50 11.04
CA ARG A 48 -15.57 -8.05 9.81
C ARG A 48 -14.73 -7.68 8.59
N ILE A 49 -14.87 -8.43 7.50
CA ILE A 49 -14.21 -8.09 6.23
C ILE A 49 -14.92 -6.86 5.62
N ALA A 50 -14.14 -5.85 5.25
CA ALA A 50 -14.61 -4.67 4.52
C ALA A 50 -14.38 -4.82 3.01
N VAL A 51 -13.19 -5.29 2.62
CA VAL A 51 -12.82 -5.53 1.22
C VAL A 51 -12.13 -6.88 1.13
N PRO A 52 -12.75 -7.91 0.53
CA PRO A 52 -12.12 -9.22 0.36
C PRO A 52 -11.14 -9.24 -0.82
N ASN A 53 -10.17 -10.17 -0.77
CA ASN A 53 -9.31 -10.53 -1.91
C ASN A 53 -8.49 -9.35 -2.48
N VAL A 54 -7.95 -8.50 -1.61
CA VAL A 54 -7.07 -7.40 -2.00
C VAL A 54 -5.71 -7.49 -1.30
N HIS A 55 -4.64 -7.36 -2.09
CA HIS A 55 -3.28 -7.29 -1.59
C HIS A 55 -2.88 -5.81 -1.47
N SER A 56 -3.43 -5.15 -0.45
CA SER A 56 -3.19 -3.74 -0.16
C SER A 56 -2.14 -3.61 0.93
N HIS A 57 -1.10 -2.84 0.70
CA HIS A 57 -0.12 -2.44 1.70
C HIS A 57 -0.54 -1.15 2.41
N GLU A 58 -1.06 -0.18 1.67
CA GLU A 58 -1.52 1.12 2.15
C GLU A 58 -3.04 1.21 2.18
N LEU A 59 -3.53 2.06 3.07
CA LEU A 59 -4.94 2.44 3.13
C LEU A 59 -5.01 3.95 3.34
N TYR A 60 -5.98 4.59 2.70
CA TYR A 60 -6.33 5.98 2.92
C TYR A 60 -7.82 6.11 3.18
N LEU A 61 -8.20 6.97 4.12
CA LEU A 61 -9.58 7.28 4.41
C LEU A 61 -9.77 8.79 4.31
N ASP A 62 -10.66 9.22 3.42
CA ASP A 62 -10.96 10.64 3.27
C ASP A 62 -12.00 11.14 4.29
N THR A 63 -12.28 12.44 4.25
CA THR A 63 -13.26 13.07 5.15
C THR A 63 -14.71 12.70 4.86
N GLU A 64 -15.01 12.16 3.69
CA GLU A 64 -16.34 11.67 3.30
C GLU A 64 -16.55 10.21 3.72
N GLY A 65 -15.50 9.54 4.20
CA GLY A 65 -15.53 8.14 4.60
C GLY A 65 -15.32 7.17 3.45
N ASN A 66 -14.82 7.63 2.30
CA ASN A 66 -14.35 6.75 1.24
C ASN A 66 -13.02 6.13 1.68
N LEU A 67 -12.95 4.80 1.66
CA LEU A 67 -11.74 4.04 1.96
C LEU A 67 -11.07 3.65 0.66
N TYR A 68 -9.81 4.03 0.50
CA TYR A 68 -8.97 3.76 -0.66
C TYR A 68 -7.89 2.75 -0.32
N GLY A 69 -7.53 1.95 -1.30
CA GLY A 69 -6.38 1.06 -1.24
C GLY A 69 -5.94 0.68 -2.64
N GLU A 70 -4.74 0.12 -2.73
CA GLU A 70 -4.22 -0.52 -3.93
C GLU A 70 -4.44 -2.03 -3.87
N HIS A 71 -4.33 -2.69 -5.01
CA HIS A 71 -4.16 -4.14 -5.08
C HIS A 71 -2.95 -4.41 -5.93
N GLU A 72 -1.93 -5.04 -5.35
CA GLU A 72 -0.73 -5.42 -6.06
C GLU A 72 -0.69 -6.93 -6.34
N ARG A 73 -0.27 -7.32 -7.54
CA ARG A 73 -0.11 -8.72 -7.92
C ARG A 73 1.22 -8.95 -8.60
N TYR A 74 1.99 -9.91 -8.09
CA TYR A 74 3.20 -10.38 -8.74
C TYR A 74 2.86 -11.21 -9.98
N GLU A 75 3.45 -10.84 -11.11
CA GLU A 75 3.22 -11.49 -12.42
C GLU A 75 4.39 -12.39 -12.88
N GLY A 76 5.45 -12.49 -12.08
CA GLY A 76 6.67 -13.23 -12.44
C GLY A 76 7.83 -12.33 -12.90
N GLY A 77 9.06 -12.75 -12.63
CA GLY A 77 10.28 -11.98 -12.94
C GLY A 77 10.39 -10.75 -12.03
N ASP A 78 10.50 -9.57 -12.63
CA ASP A 78 10.47 -8.28 -11.92
C ASP A 78 9.17 -7.50 -12.20
N ARG A 79 8.12 -8.19 -12.68
CA ARG A 79 6.86 -7.55 -13.08
C ARG A 79 5.78 -7.73 -12.02
N PHE A 80 5.12 -6.61 -11.73
CA PHE A 80 3.96 -6.53 -10.85
C PHE A 80 2.87 -5.74 -11.57
N THR A 81 1.61 -6.09 -11.33
CA THR A 81 0.46 -5.27 -11.73
C THR A 81 -0.16 -4.64 -10.50
N HIS A 82 -0.74 -3.45 -10.66
CA HIS A 82 -1.55 -2.85 -9.61
C HIS A 82 -2.79 -2.16 -10.15
N TYR A 83 -3.81 -2.04 -9.30
CA TYR A 83 -4.96 -1.17 -9.52
C TYR A 83 -5.34 -0.45 -8.23
N LEU A 84 -6.06 0.66 -8.35
CA LEU A 84 -6.59 1.41 -7.21
C LEU A 84 -8.09 1.14 -7.06
N TRP A 85 -8.53 0.95 -5.82
CA TRP A 85 -9.93 0.74 -5.49
C TRP A 85 -10.41 1.76 -4.46
N VAL A 86 -11.72 1.96 -4.43
CA VAL A 86 -12.40 2.76 -3.40
C VAL A 86 -13.65 2.03 -2.90
N LEU A 87 -13.74 1.87 -1.58
CA LEU A 87 -14.94 1.44 -0.89
C LEU A 87 -15.69 2.70 -0.40
N ARG A 88 -16.87 2.93 -0.98
CA ARG A 88 -17.76 4.03 -0.63
C ARG A 88 -18.43 3.78 0.73
N PRO A 89 -18.85 4.83 1.46
CA PRO A 89 -19.54 4.68 2.75
C PRO A 89 -20.76 3.75 2.74
N GLN A 90 -21.45 3.65 1.61
CA GLN A 90 -22.62 2.78 1.42
C GLN A 90 -22.24 1.31 1.12
N GLY A 91 -20.94 0.97 1.10
CA GLY A 91 -20.44 -0.38 0.85
C GLY A 91 -20.19 -0.71 -0.62
N ARG A 92 -20.33 0.26 -1.54
CA ARG A 92 -20.02 0.06 -2.96
C ARG A 92 -18.50 0.06 -3.17
N LEU A 93 -17.97 -0.99 -3.79
CA LEU A 93 -16.57 -1.08 -4.18
C LEU A 93 -16.43 -0.71 -5.66
N ASP A 94 -15.62 0.29 -5.97
CA ASP A 94 -15.32 0.74 -7.33
C ASP A 94 -13.81 0.57 -7.61
N THR A 95 -13.45 0.24 -8.86
CA THR A 95 -12.07 0.36 -9.35
C THR A 95 -11.87 1.77 -9.91
N LEU A 96 -10.94 2.54 -9.34
CA LEU A 96 -10.65 3.92 -9.77
C LEU A 96 -9.83 3.96 -11.05
N LYS A 97 -8.84 3.07 -11.13
CA LYS A 97 -7.94 2.93 -12.27
C LYS A 97 -7.70 1.44 -12.48
N GLY A 98 -7.87 0.97 -13.71
CA GLY A 98 -7.72 -0.45 -14.04
C GLY A 98 -6.29 -0.96 -13.84
N PRO A 99 -6.05 -2.27 -14.01
CA PRO A 99 -4.72 -2.86 -13.86
C PRO A 99 -3.71 -2.16 -14.76
N MET A 100 -2.57 -1.78 -14.19
CA MET A 100 -1.42 -1.24 -14.89
C MET A 100 -0.15 -1.83 -14.30
N ASP A 101 0.97 -1.71 -15.01
CA ASP A 101 2.26 -2.14 -14.47
C ASP A 101 2.57 -1.36 -13.18
N ALA A 102 2.73 -2.09 -12.08
CA ALA A 102 3.22 -1.52 -10.84
C ALA A 102 4.66 -1.07 -11.02
N PHE A 103 5.06 -0.10 -10.22
CA PHE A 103 6.43 0.41 -10.22
C PHE A 103 6.87 1.08 -11.53
N LEU A 104 5.95 1.44 -12.45
CA LEU A 104 6.28 2.20 -13.67
C LEU A 104 5.79 3.67 -13.69
N HIS A 105 4.78 4.05 -12.91
CA HIS A 105 4.17 5.40 -12.89
C HIS A 105 4.16 6.03 -11.49
N ASP A 106 4.23 7.37 -11.34
CA ASP A 106 4.31 8.11 -10.06
C ASP A 106 3.09 7.98 -9.10
N ASP A 107 2.28 6.92 -9.23
CA ASP A 107 0.98 6.72 -8.59
C ASP A 107 1.06 5.74 -7.38
N TYR A 108 2.22 5.68 -6.71
CA TYR A 108 2.52 4.60 -5.75
C TYR A 108 2.00 4.82 -4.33
N SER A 109 1.50 6.02 -4.01
CA SER A 109 1.26 6.42 -2.62
C SER A 109 -0.19 6.79 -2.39
N LEU A 110 -0.81 6.13 -1.43
CA LEU A 110 -2.04 6.58 -0.80
C LEU A 110 -1.76 7.39 0.47
N ALA A 111 -0.48 7.59 0.84
CA ALA A 111 -0.14 8.43 1.99
C ALA A 111 -0.65 9.87 1.78
N ARG A 112 -1.60 10.28 2.62
CA ARG A 112 -2.19 11.61 2.64
C ARG A 112 -2.19 12.17 4.07
N ASP A 113 -1.96 13.47 4.22
CA ASP A 113 -2.25 14.16 5.48
C ASP A 113 -3.73 14.60 5.58
N ALA A 114 -4.11 15.15 6.74
CA ALA A 114 -5.47 15.61 6.98
C ALA A 114 -5.93 16.77 6.08
N ALA A 115 -4.99 17.47 5.42
CA ALA A 115 -5.29 18.51 4.44
C ALA A 115 -5.38 17.96 3.01
N GLY A 116 -5.27 16.63 2.84
CA GLY A 116 -5.32 15.95 1.55
C GLY A 116 -4.02 16.04 0.75
N ASN A 117 -2.91 16.47 1.36
CA ASN A 117 -1.63 16.47 0.66
C ASN A 117 -1.10 15.05 0.51
N GLU A 118 -0.74 14.68 -0.71
CA GLU A 118 -0.05 13.45 -1.08
C GLU A 118 1.44 13.54 -0.83
N TYR A 119 2.03 12.49 -0.26
CA TYR A 119 3.47 12.35 -0.09
C TYR A 119 3.96 11.13 -0.84
N PHE A 120 4.89 11.33 -1.76
CA PHE A 120 5.30 10.27 -2.67
C PHE A 120 6.77 10.41 -3.08
N ARG A 121 7.31 9.33 -3.66
CA ARG A 121 8.60 9.34 -4.33
C ARG A 121 8.37 9.08 -5.81
N ARG A 122 9.17 9.73 -6.64
CA ARG A 122 9.26 9.35 -8.05
C ARG A 122 10.22 8.19 -8.21
N ARG A 123 9.97 7.32 -9.18
CA ARG A 123 10.92 6.25 -9.51
C ARG A 123 12.14 6.87 -10.20
N HIS A 124 13.20 7.08 -9.43
CA HIS A 124 14.54 7.27 -9.98
C HIS A 124 15.35 6.01 -9.73
N PHE A 125 15.93 5.44 -10.80
CA PHE A 125 17.00 4.48 -10.67
C PHE A 125 18.08 5.08 -9.77
N ARG A 126 18.46 4.35 -8.71
CA ARG A 126 19.47 4.71 -7.70
C ARG A 126 20.54 5.64 -8.30
N LYS A 127 20.41 6.95 -8.06
CA LYS A 127 21.55 7.85 -8.07
C LYS A 127 22.07 7.91 -6.64
N ALA A 128 23.38 7.89 -6.48
CA ALA A 128 23.99 8.15 -5.19
C ALA A 128 23.57 9.55 -4.71
N GLY A 129 23.06 9.65 -3.48
CA GLY A 129 22.65 10.91 -2.86
C GLY A 129 21.31 10.83 -2.10
N PRO A 130 20.88 11.95 -1.50
CA PRO A 130 19.66 12.02 -0.72
C PRO A 130 18.42 11.66 -1.56
N VAL A 131 17.52 10.87 -0.98
CA VAL A 131 16.26 10.47 -1.61
C VAL A 131 15.23 11.60 -1.48
N PRO A 132 14.72 12.15 -2.59
CA PRO A 132 13.69 13.19 -2.55
C PRO A 132 12.31 12.59 -2.24
N LEU A 133 11.58 13.26 -1.35
CA LEU A 133 10.16 13.07 -1.10
C LEU A 133 9.42 14.30 -1.62
N TYR A 134 8.39 14.07 -2.42
CA TYR A 134 7.57 15.11 -3.01
C TYR A 134 6.25 15.21 -2.26
N ARG A 135 5.69 16.41 -2.26
CA ARG A 135 4.32 16.66 -1.82
C ARG A 135 3.49 17.15 -3.01
N ARG A 136 2.35 16.51 -3.25
CA ARG A 136 1.31 16.97 -4.19
C ARG A 136 0.11 17.47 -3.39
N ARG A 137 -0.30 18.71 -3.61
CA ARG A 137 -1.47 19.32 -2.94
C ARG A 137 -2.77 18.92 -3.64
N PRO A 138 -3.95 19.13 -3.01
CA PRO A 138 -5.24 18.85 -3.64
C PRO A 138 -5.49 19.61 -4.96
N ASP A 139 -4.84 20.76 -5.17
CA ASP A 139 -4.88 21.52 -6.43
C ASP A 139 -3.99 20.93 -7.54
N GLY A 140 -3.33 19.79 -7.26
CA GLY A 140 -2.40 19.13 -8.18
C GLY A 140 -0.99 19.73 -8.18
N SER A 141 -0.73 20.82 -7.46
CA SER A 141 0.61 21.43 -7.41
C SER A 141 1.59 20.52 -6.66
N GLU A 142 2.76 20.33 -7.26
CA GLU A 142 3.83 19.49 -6.70
C GLU A 142 5.02 20.33 -6.25
N ALA A 143 5.64 19.95 -5.14
CA ALA A 143 6.89 20.53 -4.67
C ALA A 143 7.75 19.49 -3.97
N LEU A 144 9.07 19.71 -3.93
CA LEU A 144 9.96 18.96 -3.02
C LEU A 144 9.51 19.23 -1.58
N PHE A 145 9.25 18.16 -0.83
CA PHE A 145 8.88 18.24 0.58
C PHE A 145 10.09 18.07 1.49
N ALA A 146 10.90 17.03 1.22
CA ALA A 146 12.09 16.72 1.99
C ALA A 146 13.10 15.95 1.13
N ALA A 147 14.35 15.92 1.56
CA ALA A 147 15.39 15.05 1.02
C ALA A 147 16.24 14.50 2.16
N GLY A 148 16.60 13.22 2.11
CA GLY A 148 17.42 12.60 3.16
C GLY A 148 17.99 11.26 2.76
N ASP A 149 18.98 10.80 3.53
CA ASP A 149 19.63 9.49 3.33
C ASP A 149 18.78 8.36 3.92
N TYR A 150 17.63 8.11 3.30
CA TYR A 150 16.73 7.03 3.70
C TYR A 150 17.24 5.69 3.14
N ARG A 151 17.56 4.74 4.02
CA ARG A 151 17.97 3.38 3.60
C ARG A 151 16.82 2.61 2.95
N TYR A 152 15.60 2.80 3.46
CA TYR A 152 14.41 2.11 3.01
C TYR A 152 13.17 2.99 3.23
N VAL A 153 12.52 3.39 2.14
CA VAL A 153 11.22 4.07 2.15
C VAL A 153 10.19 3.05 1.66
N LYS A 154 9.70 2.21 2.57
CA LYS A 154 8.97 0.96 2.26
C LYS A 154 7.48 1.11 1.98
N TRP A 155 6.91 2.30 2.15
CA TRP A 155 5.54 2.60 1.72
C TRP A 155 5.40 2.70 0.19
N LEU A 156 6.53 2.77 -0.53
CA LEU A 156 6.59 3.07 -1.96
C LEU A 156 7.48 2.04 -2.65
N HIS A 157 7.13 0.77 -2.54
CA HIS A 157 7.87 -0.30 -3.23
C HIS A 157 7.98 0.00 -4.73
#